data_AF-X1TYN9-F1
#
_entry.id   AF-X1TYN9-F1
#
_cell.length_a   1.000
_cell.length_b   1.000
_cell.length_c   1.000
_cell.angle_alpha   90.00
_cell.angle_beta   90.00
_cell.angle_gamma   90.00
#
_symmetry.space_group_name_H-M   'P 1'
#
loop_
_entity.id
_entity.type
_entity.pdbx_description
1 polymer ?
#
loop_
_entity_poly.entity_id
_entity_poly.type
_entity_poly.pdbx_seq_one_letter_code
_entity_poly.pdbx_strand_id
1 'polypeptide(L)'
;HSLAVEKLLENCAFIQHCRDNATTLSEPYWWSMVHILVVFGKPGTRKIHELSQPYPRYTKEETEQKIKEARKAGEKEIAPHTCSFIQRDLGFSCPESCQAKALDVKSPAGLAAKLAAPKVFNLTDLGNAERLIRRHGENIRYSEERKRWLVWNGKVWEWDFGAKVMALAKETVRNILREAADEKDDEKRKELIKHAVRSESDRRLTAMISLAQSELGVPMKGNELNTSPWFFNCLNGTVDLRTSELLPHNREDLITIMSP
;
A
#
# COMPACT_ATOMS: atom_id res chain seq x y z
N HIS A 1 9.43 5.43 9.22
CA HIS A 1 9.49 6.64 8.38
C HIS A 1 9.77 6.37 6.90
N SER A 2 10.67 5.44 6.51
CA SER A 2 10.90 5.14 5.08
C SER A 2 9.63 4.71 4.34
N LEU A 3 8.88 3.75 4.89
CA LEU A 3 7.57 3.34 4.36
C LEU A 3 6.57 4.50 4.25
N ALA A 4 6.60 5.46 5.19
CA ALA A 4 5.72 6.64 5.13
C ALA A 4 6.06 7.54 3.95
N VAL A 5 7.36 7.74 3.68
CA VAL A 5 7.81 8.51 2.51
C VAL A 5 7.43 7.80 1.21
N GLU A 6 7.56 6.48 1.13
CA GLU A 6 7.12 5.68 -0.02
C GLU A 6 5.61 5.82 -0.23
N LYS A 7 4.80 5.59 0.82
CA LYS A 7 3.34 5.74 0.75
C LYS A 7 2.92 7.16 0.40
N LEU A 8 3.67 8.18 0.83
CA LEU A 8 3.41 9.56 0.44
C LEU A 8 3.55 9.76 -1.08
N LEU A 9 4.65 9.28 -1.66
CA LEU A 9 4.97 9.43 -3.08
C LEU A 9 4.01 8.64 -3.97
N GLU A 10 3.54 7.49 -3.50
CA GLU A 10 2.59 6.63 -4.19
C GLU A 10 1.16 7.20 -4.19
N ASN A 11 0.76 7.92 -3.13
CA ASN A 11 -0.67 8.18 -2.88
C ASN A 11 -1.06 9.67 -2.76
N CYS A 12 -0.10 10.61 -2.74
CA CYS A 12 -0.41 12.04 -2.67
C CYS A 12 -0.18 12.75 -4.01
N ALA A 13 -1.28 13.17 -4.65
CA ALA A 13 -1.26 13.88 -5.93
C ALA A 13 -0.42 15.18 -5.91
N PHE A 14 -0.42 15.93 -4.80
CA PHE A 14 0.40 17.14 -4.69
C PHE A 14 1.90 16.82 -4.71
N ILE A 15 2.34 15.82 -3.95
CA ILE A 15 3.75 15.43 -3.92
C ILE A 15 4.17 14.82 -5.26
N GLN A 16 3.30 14.06 -5.91
CA GLN A 16 3.52 13.57 -7.27
C GLN A 16 3.68 14.73 -8.26
N HIS A 17 2.80 15.73 -8.20
CA HIS A 17 2.92 16.93 -9.01
C HIS A 17 4.25 17.65 -8.79
N CYS A 18 4.69 17.83 -7.54
CA CYS A 18 5.99 18.44 -7.24
C CYS A 18 7.17 17.62 -7.79
N ARG A 19 7.11 16.29 -7.73
CA ARG A 19 8.12 15.39 -8.33
C ARG A 19 8.13 15.51 -9.85
N ASP A 20 6.97 15.39 -10.48
CA ASP A 20 6.83 15.24 -11.93
C ASP A 20 7.08 16.57 -12.67
N ASN A 21 6.91 17.71 -11.97
CA ASN A 21 7.09 19.05 -12.52
C ASN A 21 8.28 19.79 -11.87
N ALA A 22 9.23 19.07 -11.27
CA ALA A 22 10.32 19.65 -10.48
C ALA A 22 11.12 20.72 -11.26
N THR A 23 11.35 20.54 -12.56
CA THR A 23 12.11 21.48 -13.42
C THR A 23 11.43 22.83 -13.65
N THR A 24 10.12 22.92 -13.44
CA THR A 24 9.33 24.15 -13.61
C THR A 24 8.54 24.50 -12.37
N LEU A 25 8.83 23.85 -11.23
CA LEU A 25 8.08 24.02 -10.00
C LEU A 25 8.26 25.44 -9.45
N SER A 26 7.21 26.01 -8.87
CA SER A 26 7.29 27.31 -8.19
C SER A 26 7.90 27.16 -6.80
N GLU A 27 8.53 28.23 -6.27
CA GLU A 27 9.08 28.21 -4.91
C GLU A 27 8.04 27.86 -3.84
N PRO A 28 6.79 28.39 -3.84
CA PRO A 28 5.80 28.03 -2.82
C PRO A 28 5.42 26.54 -2.83
N TYR A 29 5.38 25.91 -4.00
CA TYR A 29 5.11 24.48 -4.14
C TYR A 29 6.29 23.66 -3.64
N TRP A 30 7.50 24.03 -4.07
CA TRP A 30 8.74 23.41 -3.62
C TRP A 30 8.91 23.50 -2.10
N TRP A 31 8.69 24.69 -1.52
CA TRP A 31 8.74 24.92 -0.08
C TRP A 31 7.73 24.06 0.67
N SER A 32 6.50 23.94 0.16
CA SER A 32 5.49 23.09 0.77
C SER A 32 5.87 21.60 0.70
N MET A 33 6.49 21.14 -0.38
CA MET A 33 7.06 19.79 -0.47
C MET A 33 8.14 19.56 0.60
N VAL A 34 9.06 20.52 0.79
CA VAL A 34 10.09 20.47 1.86
C VAL A 34 9.43 20.34 3.24
N HIS A 35 8.45 21.20 3.52
CA HIS A 35 7.76 21.25 4.82
C HIS A 35 6.94 19.98 5.13
N ILE A 36 6.45 19.29 4.10
CA ILE A 36 5.75 18.01 4.24
C ILE A 36 6.76 16.87 4.46
N LEU A 37 7.85 16.82 3.71
CA LEU A 37 8.79 15.70 3.77
C LEU A 37 9.68 15.74 5.01
N VAL A 38 9.99 16.93 5.53
CA VAL A 38 10.95 17.10 6.63
C VAL A 38 10.52 16.37 7.91
N VAL A 39 9.21 16.22 8.13
CA VAL A 39 8.64 15.54 9.31
C VAL A 39 8.96 14.05 9.37
N PHE A 40 9.41 13.45 8.27
CA PHE A 40 9.84 12.05 8.22
C PHE A 40 11.33 11.85 8.55
N GLY A 41 11.99 12.86 9.12
CA GLY A 41 13.38 12.78 9.58
C GLY A 41 14.37 12.47 8.45
N LYS A 42 15.34 11.58 8.71
CA LYS A 42 16.40 11.23 7.74
C LYS A 42 15.85 10.72 6.39
N PRO A 43 14.88 9.77 6.34
CA PRO A 43 14.25 9.37 5.08
C PRO A 43 13.64 10.54 4.30
N GLY A 44 12.92 11.43 4.99
CA GLY A 44 12.33 12.62 4.37
C GLY A 44 13.38 13.57 3.81
N THR A 45 14.44 13.84 4.58
CA THR A 45 15.56 14.71 4.17
C THR A 45 16.27 14.19 2.91
N ARG A 46 16.55 12.89 2.84
CA ARG A 46 17.11 12.28 1.62
C ARG A 46 16.21 12.51 0.42
N LYS A 47 14.91 12.31 0.60
CA LYS A 47 13.94 12.47 -0.48
C LYS A 47 13.77 13.93 -0.91
N ILE A 48 13.88 14.90 0.01
CA ILE A 48 13.89 16.32 -0.33
C ILE A 48 15.03 16.62 -1.30
N HIS A 49 16.27 16.18 -0.99
CA HIS A 49 17.39 16.39 -1.90
C HIS A 49 17.17 15.72 -3.25
N GLU A 50 16.73 14.47 -3.27
CA GLU A 50 16.45 13.71 -4.49
C GLU A 50 15.43 14.43 -5.39
N LEU A 51 14.28 14.81 -4.84
CA LEU A 51 13.21 15.48 -5.59
C LEU A 51 13.57 16.91 -6.00
N SER A 52 14.48 17.54 -5.27
CA SER A 52 14.90 18.91 -5.56
C SER A 52 16.01 18.98 -6.61
N GLN A 53 16.72 17.88 -6.94
CA GLN A 53 17.79 17.92 -7.95
C GLN A 53 17.40 18.59 -9.28
N PRO A 54 16.19 18.38 -9.84
CA PRO A 54 15.77 19.03 -11.09
C PRO A 54 15.28 20.48 -10.88
N TYR A 55 15.06 20.92 -9.64
CA TYR A 55 14.47 22.22 -9.33
C TYR A 55 15.43 23.37 -9.71
N PRO A 56 14.97 24.42 -10.44
CA PRO A 56 15.85 25.44 -11.02
C PRO A 56 16.81 26.14 -10.04
N ARG A 57 16.43 26.28 -8.77
CA ARG A 57 17.25 26.95 -7.74
C ARG A 57 17.90 25.96 -6.77
N TYR A 58 17.96 24.69 -7.10
CA TYR A 58 18.51 23.71 -6.19
C TYR A 58 20.02 23.89 -6.02
N THR A 59 20.42 24.17 -4.78
CA THR A 59 21.75 23.87 -4.27
C THR A 59 21.61 23.00 -3.03
N LYS A 60 22.62 22.18 -2.76
CA LYS A 60 22.62 21.30 -1.59
C LYS A 60 22.61 22.12 -0.31
N GLU A 61 23.37 23.21 -0.30
CA GLU A 61 23.55 24.13 0.82
C GLU A 61 22.26 24.89 1.14
N GLU A 62 21.61 25.50 0.14
CA GLU A 62 20.34 26.21 0.33
C GLU A 62 19.22 25.26 0.76
N THR A 63 19.16 24.06 0.16
CA THR A 63 18.16 23.07 0.52
C THR A 63 18.34 22.60 1.97
N GLU A 64 19.57 22.35 2.41
CA GLU A 64 19.85 21.99 3.80
C GLU A 64 19.46 23.12 4.77
N GLN A 65 19.68 24.39 4.38
CA GLN A 65 19.26 25.54 5.16
C GLN A 65 17.72 25.61 5.29
N LYS A 66 16.99 25.42 4.18
CA LYS A 66 15.52 25.36 4.14
C LYS A 66 14.97 24.19 4.97
N ILE A 67 15.63 23.04 4.94
CA ILE A 67 15.29 21.88 5.80
C ILE A 67 15.45 22.24 7.28
N LYS A 68 16.54 22.91 7.67
CA LYS A 68 16.75 23.36 9.05
C LYS A 68 15.68 24.37 9.48
N GLU A 69 15.31 25.30 8.61
CA GLU A 69 14.23 26.27 8.86
C GLU A 69 12.89 25.56 9.09
N ALA A 70 12.53 24.61 8.22
CA ALA A 70 11.31 23.83 8.37
C ALA A 70 11.30 22.95 9.65
N ARG A 71 12.47 22.45 10.09
CA ARG A 71 12.59 21.73 11.39
C ARG A 71 12.41 22.63 12.60
N LYS A 72 12.99 23.84 12.58
CA LYS A 72 12.82 24.82 13.67
C LYS A 72 11.38 25.32 13.77
N ALA A 73 10.69 25.42 12.64
CA ALA A 73 9.24 25.64 12.61
C ALA A 73 8.49 24.46 13.27
N GLY A 74 8.96 23.22 13.09
CA GLY A 74 8.43 22.03 13.78
C GLY A 74 8.71 21.96 15.29
N GLU A 75 9.75 22.62 15.80
CA GLU A 75 10.05 22.75 17.25
C GLU A 75 9.20 23.85 17.93
N LYS A 76 8.61 24.76 17.15
CA LYS A 76 7.60 25.75 17.59
C LYS A 76 6.27 25.50 16.87
N GLU A 77 5.52 24.46 17.23
CA GLU A 77 4.09 24.27 16.85
C GLU A 77 3.66 24.55 15.39
N ILE A 78 4.55 24.52 14.39
CA ILE A 78 4.12 24.62 12.97
C ILE A 78 4.08 23.21 12.39
N ALA A 79 2.88 22.64 12.44
CA ALA A 79 2.52 21.38 11.81
C ALA A 79 2.83 21.40 10.29
N PRO A 80 3.05 20.24 9.65
CA PRO A 80 3.26 20.20 8.20
C PRO A 80 2.09 20.85 7.45
N HIS A 81 2.39 21.49 6.31
CA HIS A 81 1.37 22.13 5.48
C HIS A 81 0.20 21.17 5.20
N THR A 82 -1.02 21.68 5.42
CA THR A 82 -2.26 20.90 5.32
C THR A 82 -2.79 20.87 3.89
N CYS A 83 -3.70 19.94 3.60
CA CYS A 83 -4.40 19.90 2.33
C CYS A 83 -5.18 21.20 2.08
N SER A 84 -5.78 21.78 3.14
CA SER A 84 -6.48 23.06 3.05
C SER A 84 -5.56 24.22 2.69
N PHE A 85 -4.35 24.27 3.28
CA PHE A 85 -3.34 25.28 2.92
C PHE A 85 -2.90 25.12 1.46
N ILE A 86 -2.56 23.90 1.04
CA ILE A 86 -2.17 23.62 -0.34
C ILE A 86 -3.26 24.04 -1.34
N GLN A 87 -4.52 23.80 -1.01
CA GLN A 87 -5.63 24.18 -1.89
C GLN A 87 -5.88 25.69 -1.90
N ARG A 88 -5.93 26.33 -0.73
CA ARG A 88 -6.33 27.74 -0.60
C ARG A 88 -5.21 28.71 -0.94
N ASP A 89 -4.00 28.41 -0.48
CA ASP A 89 -2.85 29.33 -0.54
C ASP A 89 -1.97 29.05 -1.76
N LEU A 90 -1.90 27.80 -2.23
CA LEU A 90 -1.12 27.43 -3.42
C LEU A 90 -1.98 27.20 -4.67
N GLY A 91 -3.31 27.08 -4.52
CA GLY A 91 -4.23 26.84 -5.62
C GLY A 91 -4.18 25.42 -6.21
N PHE A 92 -3.52 24.47 -5.55
CA PHE A 92 -3.46 23.10 -6.05
C PHE A 92 -4.77 22.35 -5.79
N SER A 93 -5.42 21.93 -6.86
CA SER A 93 -6.67 21.16 -6.78
C SER A 93 -6.39 19.65 -6.81
N CYS A 94 -6.60 18.98 -5.67
CA CYS A 94 -6.51 17.52 -5.59
C CYS A 94 -7.65 16.84 -6.35
N PRO A 95 -7.40 15.68 -7.00
CA PRO A 95 -8.44 14.92 -7.70
C PRO A 95 -9.56 14.45 -6.75
N GLU A 96 -10.69 14.05 -7.32
CA GLU A 96 -11.81 13.47 -6.56
C GLU A 96 -11.40 12.16 -5.87
N SER A 97 -10.59 11.34 -6.54
CA SER A 97 -10.03 10.07 -6.04
C SER A 97 -8.92 10.23 -4.98
N CYS A 98 -8.72 11.44 -4.43
CA CYS A 98 -7.67 11.69 -3.46
C CYS A 98 -7.85 10.84 -2.18
N GLN A 99 -6.87 9.97 -1.89
CA GLN A 99 -6.94 9.08 -0.72
C GLN A 99 -6.97 9.82 0.62
N ALA A 100 -6.39 11.02 0.71
CA ALA A 100 -6.52 11.84 1.92
C ALA A 100 -7.97 12.22 2.21
N LYS A 101 -8.78 12.50 1.17
CA LYS A 101 -10.23 12.74 1.33
C LYS A 101 -10.95 11.46 1.73
N ALA A 102 -10.67 10.35 1.04
CA ALA A 102 -11.31 9.05 1.31
C ALA A 102 -11.04 8.53 2.74
N LEU A 103 -9.87 8.83 3.30
CA LEU A 103 -9.47 8.41 4.64
C LEU A 103 -9.70 9.46 5.73
N ASP A 104 -10.35 10.59 5.41
CA ASP A 104 -10.56 11.73 6.33
C ASP A 104 -9.27 12.20 7.00
N VAL A 105 -8.25 12.52 6.18
CA VAL A 105 -6.95 13.02 6.65
C VAL A 105 -6.67 14.42 6.11
N LYS A 106 -6.21 15.31 7.00
CA LYS A 106 -6.13 16.75 6.74
C LYS A 106 -4.81 17.22 6.12
N SER A 107 -3.81 16.36 5.96
CA SER A 107 -2.51 16.73 5.37
C SER A 107 -1.88 15.57 4.60
N PRO A 108 -1.00 15.86 3.61
CA PRO A 108 -0.20 14.83 2.95
C PRO A 108 0.65 14.03 3.94
N ALA A 109 1.29 14.71 4.90
CA ALA A 109 2.07 14.05 5.93
C ALA A 109 1.23 13.11 6.80
N GLY A 110 -0.01 13.52 7.14
CA GLY A 110 -0.96 12.69 7.86
C GLY A 110 -1.40 11.46 7.04
N LEU A 111 -1.64 11.62 5.73
CA LEU A 111 -2.00 10.51 4.84
C LEU A 111 -0.90 9.45 4.86
N ALA A 112 0.34 9.88 4.66
CA ALA A 112 1.52 9.03 4.71
C ALA A 112 1.68 8.33 6.07
N ALA A 113 1.48 9.05 7.17
CA ALA A 113 1.49 8.47 8.51
C ALA A 113 0.39 7.41 8.69
N LYS A 114 -0.84 7.66 8.20
CA LYS A 114 -1.96 6.72 8.28
C LYS A 114 -1.74 5.47 7.41
N LEU A 115 -1.22 5.64 6.20
CA LEU A 115 -0.94 4.53 5.28
C LEU A 115 0.26 3.68 5.71
N ALA A 116 1.25 4.30 6.37
CA ALA A 116 2.41 3.60 6.91
C ALA A 116 2.25 3.20 8.38
N ALA A 117 1.15 3.56 9.02
CA ALA A 117 0.84 3.07 10.36
C ALA A 117 0.76 1.54 10.29
N PRO A 118 1.49 0.81 11.15
CA PRO A 118 1.27 -0.61 11.26
C PRO A 118 -0.19 -0.83 11.63
N LYS A 119 -0.93 -1.58 10.80
CA LYS A 119 -2.25 -2.08 11.21
C LYS A 119 -2.00 -2.98 12.42
N VAL A 120 -2.48 -2.54 13.58
CA VAL A 120 -2.48 -3.38 14.78
C VAL A 120 -3.62 -4.37 14.59
N PHE A 121 -3.28 -5.64 14.45
CA PHE A 121 -4.27 -6.70 14.35
C PHE A 121 -4.49 -7.29 15.74
N ASN A 122 -5.75 -7.49 16.09
CA ASN A 122 -6.10 -8.14 17.34
C ASN A 122 -5.54 -9.58 17.39
N LEU A 123 -5.22 -10.07 18.58
CA LEU A 123 -4.75 -11.45 18.79
C LEU A 123 -5.92 -12.45 18.79
N THR A 124 -6.67 -12.47 17.69
CA THR A 124 -7.90 -13.26 17.47
C THR A 124 -7.89 -13.91 16.08
N ASP A 125 -8.84 -14.82 15.83
CA ASP A 125 -8.96 -15.47 14.51
C ASP A 125 -9.41 -14.46 13.43
N LEU A 126 -10.22 -13.45 13.79
CA LEU A 126 -10.55 -12.33 12.91
C LEU A 126 -9.33 -11.45 12.62
N GLY A 127 -8.53 -11.11 13.64
CA GLY A 127 -7.28 -10.38 13.42
C GLY A 127 -6.30 -11.16 12.53
N ASN A 128 -6.29 -12.49 12.63
CA ASN A 128 -5.55 -13.35 11.71
C ASN A 128 -6.10 -13.31 10.28
N ALA A 129 -7.43 -13.24 10.09
CA ALA A 129 -8.03 -13.07 8.76
C ALA A 129 -7.61 -11.74 8.14
N GLU A 130 -7.64 -10.65 8.91
CA GLU A 130 -7.15 -9.34 8.49
C GLU A 130 -5.64 -9.37 8.13
N ARG A 131 -4.82 -10.14 8.88
CA ARG A 131 -3.40 -10.39 8.54
C ARG A 131 -3.25 -11.12 7.22
N LEU A 132 -4.07 -12.15 6.98
CA LEU A 132 -4.06 -12.91 5.72
C LEU A 132 -4.38 -11.99 4.54
N ILE A 133 -5.41 -11.16 4.66
CA ILE A 133 -5.79 -10.21 3.59
C ILE A 133 -4.74 -9.12 3.40
N ARG A 134 -4.17 -8.60 4.49
CA ARG A 134 -3.10 -7.59 4.40
C ARG A 134 -1.90 -8.07 3.58
N ARG A 135 -1.61 -9.37 3.66
CA ARG A 135 -0.42 -9.99 3.09
C ARG A 135 -0.66 -10.64 1.73
N HIS A 136 -1.86 -11.19 1.51
CA HIS A 136 -2.18 -12.00 0.35
C HIS A 136 -3.47 -11.60 -0.37
N GLY A 137 -4.21 -10.58 0.11
CA GLY A 137 -5.52 -10.19 -0.39
C GLY A 137 -5.57 -9.86 -1.89
N GLU A 138 -4.49 -9.33 -2.48
CA GLU A 138 -4.39 -9.08 -3.92
C GLU A 138 -4.24 -10.35 -4.77
N ASN A 139 -3.90 -11.48 -4.13
CA ASN A 139 -3.62 -12.77 -4.80
C ASN A 139 -4.68 -13.83 -4.49
N ILE A 140 -5.73 -13.50 -3.74
CA ILE A 140 -6.80 -14.44 -3.39
C ILE A 140 -8.17 -13.81 -3.62
N ARG A 141 -9.10 -14.63 -4.10
CA ARG A 141 -10.52 -14.27 -4.26
C ARG A 141 -11.38 -15.45 -3.81
N TYR A 142 -12.60 -15.18 -3.39
CA TYR A 142 -13.52 -16.22 -2.98
C TYR A 142 -14.85 -16.11 -3.74
N SER A 143 -15.22 -17.20 -4.41
CA SER A 143 -16.51 -17.35 -5.06
C SER A 143 -17.48 -18.04 -4.12
N GLU A 144 -18.46 -17.28 -3.63
CA GLU A 144 -19.53 -17.81 -2.79
C GLU A 144 -20.44 -18.77 -3.57
N GLU A 145 -20.67 -18.50 -4.85
CA GLU A 145 -21.45 -19.36 -5.77
C GLU A 145 -20.86 -20.76 -5.89
N ARG A 146 -19.53 -20.87 -5.97
CA ARG A 146 -18.81 -22.15 -6.09
C ARG A 146 -18.30 -22.69 -4.77
N LYS A 147 -18.48 -21.94 -3.67
CA LYS A 147 -17.86 -22.19 -2.36
C LYS A 147 -16.36 -22.48 -2.49
N ARG A 148 -15.65 -21.65 -3.25
CA ARG A 148 -14.28 -21.94 -3.66
C ARG A 148 -13.40 -20.71 -3.79
N TRP A 149 -12.15 -20.87 -3.40
CA TRP A 149 -11.10 -19.87 -3.58
C TRP A 149 -10.54 -19.89 -4.99
N LEU A 150 -10.10 -18.72 -5.46
CA LEU A 150 -9.14 -18.57 -6.54
C LEU A 150 -7.84 -18.02 -5.96
N VAL A 151 -6.72 -18.51 -6.44
CA VAL A 151 -5.38 -18.03 -6.08
C VAL A 151 -4.62 -17.66 -7.33
N TRP A 152 -4.06 -16.45 -7.35
CA TRP A 152 -3.22 -15.96 -8.44
C TRP A 152 -1.86 -16.66 -8.39
N ASN A 153 -1.45 -17.30 -9.50
CA ASN A 153 -0.17 -18.01 -9.58
C ASN A 153 0.99 -17.18 -10.18
N GLY A 154 0.75 -15.88 -10.46
CA GLY A 154 1.68 -15.01 -11.18
C GLY A 154 1.31 -14.77 -12.65
N LYS A 155 0.45 -15.62 -13.23
CA LYS A 155 0.06 -15.58 -14.64
C LYS A 155 -1.44 -15.73 -14.89
N VAL A 156 -2.13 -16.49 -14.06
CA VAL A 156 -3.55 -16.82 -14.19
C VAL A 156 -4.18 -17.06 -12.82
N TRP A 157 -5.48 -16.80 -12.69
CA TRP A 157 -6.26 -17.17 -11.51
C TRP A 157 -6.63 -18.65 -11.56
N GLU A 158 -6.23 -19.41 -10.55
CA GLU A 158 -6.48 -20.84 -10.48
C GLU A 158 -7.48 -21.15 -9.37
N TRP A 159 -8.48 -21.97 -9.67
CA TRP A 159 -9.37 -22.52 -8.66
C TRP A 159 -8.55 -23.35 -7.66
N ASP A 160 -8.72 -23.05 -6.38
CA ASP A 160 -8.05 -23.74 -5.29
C ASP A 160 -9.05 -24.65 -4.55
N PHE A 161 -8.66 -25.90 -4.35
CA PHE A 161 -9.42 -26.89 -3.57
C PHE A 161 -9.07 -26.82 -2.07
N GLY A 162 -8.39 -25.76 -1.64
CA GLY A 162 -8.06 -25.44 -0.25
C GLY A 162 -6.57 -25.49 0.07
N ALA A 163 -5.76 -26.17 -0.75
CA ALA A 163 -4.34 -26.38 -0.45
C ALA A 163 -3.54 -25.08 -0.53
N LYS A 164 -3.80 -24.23 -1.55
CA LYS A 164 -3.03 -22.99 -1.76
C LYS A 164 -3.39 -21.96 -0.70
N VAL A 165 -4.68 -21.71 -0.46
CA VAL A 165 -5.10 -20.76 0.58
C VAL A 165 -4.65 -21.22 1.98
N MET A 166 -4.66 -22.53 2.25
CA MET A 166 -4.12 -23.09 3.49
C MET A 166 -2.61 -22.89 3.63
N ALA A 167 -1.85 -22.96 2.54
CA ALA A 167 -0.43 -22.64 2.57
C ALA A 167 -0.18 -21.16 2.90
N LEU A 168 -0.95 -20.23 2.31
CA LEU A 168 -0.88 -18.79 2.60
C LEU A 168 -1.29 -18.47 4.05
N ALA A 169 -2.30 -19.17 4.58
CA ALA A 169 -2.70 -19.11 5.98
C ALA A 169 -1.55 -19.51 6.93
N LYS A 170 -0.91 -20.66 6.68
CA LYS A 170 0.25 -21.11 7.46
C LYS A 170 1.41 -20.12 7.39
N GLU A 171 1.66 -19.57 6.22
CA GLU A 171 2.69 -18.55 6.05
C GLU A 171 2.36 -17.28 6.85
N THR A 172 1.11 -16.83 6.83
CA THR A 172 0.63 -15.67 7.60
C THR A 172 0.88 -15.86 9.10
N VAL A 173 0.51 -17.01 9.65
CA VAL A 173 0.72 -17.31 11.08
C VAL A 173 2.21 -17.33 11.44
N ARG A 174 3.05 -17.94 10.59
CA ARG A 174 4.52 -17.95 10.80
C ARG A 174 5.13 -16.55 10.80
N ASN A 175 4.54 -15.60 10.08
CA ASN A 175 5.00 -14.22 10.07
C ASN A 175 4.70 -13.46 11.37
N ILE A 176 3.76 -13.93 12.20
CA ILE A 176 3.51 -13.34 13.52
C ILE A 176 4.78 -13.42 14.40
N LEU A 177 5.63 -14.44 14.21
CA LEU A 177 6.92 -14.52 14.90
C LEU A 177 7.91 -13.44 14.45
N ARG A 178 7.83 -12.97 13.20
CA ARG A 178 8.63 -11.83 12.73
C ARG A 178 8.17 -10.53 13.38
N GLU A 179 6.86 -10.35 13.52
CA GLU A 179 6.32 -9.20 14.26
C GLU A 179 6.74 -9.21 15.72
N ALA A 180 6.77 -10.38 16.36
CA ALA A 180 7.31 -10.51 17.71
C ALA A 180 8.80 -10.12 17.78
N ALA A 181 9.59 -10.48 16.77
CA ALA A 181 11.01 -10.11 16.72
C ALA A 181 11.22 -8.59 16.59
N ASP A 182 10.32 -7.90 15.88
CA ASP A 182 10.38 -6.44 15.70
C ASP A 182 9.74 -5.65 16.87
N GLU A 183 8.97 -6.31 17.74
CA GLU A 183 8.32 -5.69 18.89
C GLU A 183 9.35 -5.34 19.98
N LYS A 184 9.27 -4.11 20.49
CA LYS A 184 10.21 -3.55 21.48
C LYS A 184 9.76 -3.82 22.91
N ASP A 185 8.45 -3.92 23.13
CA ASP A 185 7.86 -4.23 24.43
C ASP A 185 7.93 -5.74 24.69
N ASP A 186 8.62 -6.14 25.75
CA ASP A 186 8.85 -7.56 26.06
C ASP A 186 7.57 -8.33 26.40
N GLU A 187 6.57 -7.67 27.02
CA GLU A 187 5.30 -8.33 27.34
C GLU A 187 4.46 -8.53 26.07
N LYS A 188 4.37 -7.51 25.21
CA LYS A 188 3.70 -7.65 23.91
C LYS A 188 4.39 -8.69 23.01
N ARG A 189 5.73 -8.76 23.04
CA ARG A 189 6.50 -9.79 22.34
C ARG A 189 6.08 -11.19 22.79
N LYS A 190 5.98 -11.43 24.10
CA LYS A 190 5.53 -12.71 24.65
C LYS A 190 4.09 -13.05 24.23
N GLU A 191 3.19 -12.06 24.22
CA GLU A 191 1.81 -12.24 23.77
C GLU A 191 1.73 -12.63 22.29
N LEU A 192 2.51 -11.98 21.43
CA LEU A 192 2.60 -12.30 19.99
C LEU A 192 3.11 -13.72 19.76
N ILE A 193 4.17 -14.14 20.47
CA ILE A 193 4.70 -15.51 20.37
C ILE A 193 3.62 -16.53 20.79
N LYS A 194 2.96 -16.30 21.93
CA LYS A 194 1.88 -17.18 22.41
C LYS A 194 0.69 -17.22 21.44
N HIS A 195 0.38 -16.09 20.79
CA HIS A 195 -0.66 -16.03 19.77
C HIS A 195 -0.27 -16.80 18.50
N ALA A 196 0.97 -16.66 18.03
CA ALA A 196 1.48 -17.38 16.86
C ALA A 196 1.35 -18.90 17.06
N VAL A 197 1.88 -19.43 18.18
CA VAL A 197 1.83 -20.88 18.49
C VAL A 197 0.39 -21.40 18.55
N ARG A 198 -0.53 -20.67 19.18
CA ARG A 198 -1.95 -21.07 19.23
C ARG A 198 -2.59 -21.09 17.84
N SER A 199 -2.21 -20.13 16.99
CA SER A 199 -2.77 -19.94 15.65
C SER A 199 -2.34 -21.01 14.65
N GLU A 200 -1.31 -21.82 14.94
CA GLU A 200 -0.88 -22.92 14.08
C GLU A 200 -1.82 -24.14 14.09
N SER A 201 -2.78 -24.19 15.02
CA SER A 201 -3.78 -25.26 15.06
C SER A 201 -4.69 -25.24 13.83
N ASP A 202 -5.01 -26.43 13.31
CA ASP A 202 -5.88 -26.62 12.14
C ASP A 202 -7.23 -25.88 12.27
N ARG A 203 -7.84 -25.96 13.45
CA ARG A 203 -9.09 -25.26 13.77
C ARG A 203 -8.96 -23.75 13.59
N ARG A 204 -7.85 -23.14 14.01
CA ARG A 204 -7.65 -21.68 13.91
C ARG A 204 -7.23 -21.25 12.52
N LEU A 205 -6.44 -22.05 11.82
CA LEU A 205 -6.14 -21.83 10.41
C LEU A 205 -7.41 -21.83 9.57
N THR A 206 -8.28 -22.81 9.80
CA THR A 206 -9.58 -22.91 9.13
C THR A 206 -10.50 -21.74 9.50
N ALA A 207 -10.55 -21.34 10.78
CA ALA A 207 -11.33 -20.18 11.21
C ALA A 207 -10.86 -18.87 10.55
N MET A 208 -9.55 -18.63 10.50
CA MET A 208 -8.95 -17.48 9.80
C MET A 208 -9.34 -17.48 8.31
N ILE A 209 -9.22 -18.61 7.62
CA ILE A 209 -9.59 -18.72 6.19
C ILE A 209 -11.08 -18.48 6.01
N SER A 210 -11.93 -19.02 6.89
CA SER A 210 -13.38 -18.83 6.80
C SER A 210 -13.78 -17.37 6.98
N LEU A 211 -13.20 -16.67 7.97
CA LEU A 211 -13.49 -15.25 8.22
C LEU A 211 -12.99 -14.36 7.07
N ALA A 212 -11.87 -14.72 6.45
CA ALA A 212 -11.31 -13.99 5.32
C ALA A 212 -12.20 -13.96 4.08
N GLN A 213 -13.17 -14.88 3.93
CA GLN A 213 -14.05 -14.97 2.76
C GLN A 213 -14.89 -13.71 2.54
N SER A 214 -15.26 -13.01 3.62
CA SER A 214 -16.11 -11.82 3.61
C SER A 214 -15.34 -10.51 3.70
N GLU A 215 -14.01 -10.55 3.76
CA GLU A 215 -13.19 -9.35 3.85
C GLU A 215 -13.20 -8.54 2.55
N LEU A 216 -13.05 -7.22 2.66
CA LEU A 216 -13.14 -6.32 1.51
C LEU A 216 -12.12 -6.71 0.41
N GLY A 217 -12.59 -6.81 -0.84
CA GLY A 217 -11.76 -7.16 -2.00
C GLY A 217 -11.54 -8.66 -2.20
N VAL A 218 -12.10 -9.52 -1.33
CA VAL A 218 -12.02 -10.98 -1.45
C VAL A 218 -13.22 -11.59 -2.18
N PRO A 219 -14.48 -11.26 -1.85
CA PRO A 219 -15.63 -11.79 -2.58
C PRO A 219 -15.56 -11.50 -4.08
N MET A 220 -15.89 -12.50 -4.88
CA MET A 220 -15.89 -12.41 -6.35
C MET A 220 -17.02 -13.23 -6.96
N LYS A 221 -17.71 -12.64 -7.94
CA LYS A 221 -18.77 -13.30 -8.70
C LYS A 221 -18.22 -13.93 -9.96
N GLY A 222 -18.84 -15.01 -10.42
CA GLY A 222 -18.41 -15.71 -11.63
C GLY A 222 -18.43 -14.84 -12.89
N ASN A 223 -19.33 -13.86 -12.95
CA ASN A 223 -19.47 -12.94 -14.08
C ASN A 223 -18.42 -11.82 -14.13
N GLU A 224 -17.53 -11.73 -13.14
CA GLU A 224 -16.38 -10.81 -13.15
C GLU A 224 -15.15 -11.45 -13.82
N LEU A 225 -15.11 -12.78 -13.88
CA LEU A 225 -14.00 -13.57 -14.43
C LEU A 225 -14.09 -13.64 -15.97
N ASN A 226 -12.94 -13.52 -16.64
CA ASN A 226 -12.83 -13.61 -18.11
C ASN A 226 -13.77 -12.65 -18.88
N THR A 227 -13.97 -11.45 -18.37
CA THR A 227 -14.89 -10.45 -18.96
C THR A 227 -14.32 -9.73 -20.17
N SER A 228 -13.00 -9.75 -20.36
CA SER A 228 -12.31 -9.08 -21.47
C SER A 228 -12.05 -10.05 -22.62
N PRO A 229 -12.87 -10.06 -23.70
CA PRO A 229 -12.72 -11.03 -24.80
C PRO A 229 -11.48 -10.79 -25.65
N TRP A 230 -10.83 -9.63 -25.51
CA TRP A 230 -9.66 -9.24 -26.29
C TRP A 230 -8.34 -9.62 -25.64
N PHE A 231 -8.36 -10.13 -24.41
CA PHE A 231 -7.14 -10.56 -23.72
C PHE A 231 -6.97 -12.06 -23.82
N PHE A 232 -5.96 -12.48 -24.57
CA PHE A 232 -5.61 -13.88 -24.77
C PHE A 232 -4.33 -14.21 -23.99
N ASN A 233 -4.49 -14.95 -22.89
CA ASN A 233 -3.40 -15.26 -21.97
C ASN A 233 -2.58 -16.47 -22.43
N CYS A 234 -1.26 -16.28 -22.59
CA CYS A 234 -0.28 -17.28 -23.06
C CYS A 234 0.81 -17.51 -22.00
N LEU A 235 1.71 -18.48 -22.19
CA LEU A 235 2.81 -18.71 -21.23
C LEU A 235 3.78 -17.52 -21.04
N ASN A 236 3.90 -16.65 -22.04
CA ASN A 236 4.85 -15.53 -22.09
C ASN A 236 4.21 -14.14 -21.84
N GLY A 237 2.91 -14.06 -21.58
CA GLY A 237 2.19 -12.81 -21.34
C GLY A 237 0.74 -12.86 -21.80
N THR A 238 0.07 -11.73 -21.71
CA THR A 238 -1.31 -11.54 -22.20
C THR A 238 -1.27 -10.79 -23.53
N VAL A 239 -1.77 -11.39 -24.61
CA VAL A 239 -1.88 -10.73 -25.91
C VAL A 239 -3.16 -9.91 -25.96
N ASP A 240 -3.07 -8.61 -26.24
CA ASP A 240 -4.24 -7.80 -26.62
C ASP A 240 -4.54 -8.01 -28.10
N LEU A 241 -5.63 -8.72 -28.40
CA LEU A 241 -6.02 -9.08 -29.76
C LEU A 241 -6.41 -7.88 -30.64
N ARG A 242 -6.64 -6.70 -30.05
CA ARG A 242 -6.96 -5.48 -30.80
C ARG A 242 -5.70 -4.82 -31.35
N THR A 243 -4.62 -4.83 -30.57
CA THR A 243 -3.36 -4.16 -30.89
C THR A 243 -2.27 -5.13 -31.34
N SER A 244 -2.46 -6.44 -31.11
CA SER A 244 -1.45 -7.49 -31.25
C SER A 244 -0.23 -7.30 -30.33
N GLU A 245 -0.35 -6.51 -29.27
CA GLU A 245 0.72 -6.29 -28.32
C GLU A 245 0.76 -7.38 -27.24
N LEU A 246 1.97 -7.79 -26.87
CA LEU A 246 2.21 -8.69 -25.74
C LEU A 246 2.39 -7.86 -24.47
N LEU A 247 1.42 -7.97 -23.56
CA LEU A 247 1.41 -7.31 -22.26
C LEU A 247 1.93 -8.26 -21.17
N PRO A 248 2.52 -7.74 -20.09
CA PRO A 248 2.81 -8.56 -18.91
C PRO A 248 1.51 -9.09 -18.31
N HIS A 249 1.58 -10.23 -17.63
CA HIS A 249 0.43 -10.76 -16.91
C HIS A 249 -0.06 -9.78 -15.86
N ASN A 250 -1.38 -9.57 -15.82
CA ASN A 250 -2.02 -8.69 -14.87
C ASN A 250 -3.14 -9.41 -14.13
N ARG A 251 -3.05 -9.41 -12.80
CA ARG A 251 -4.06 -10.00 -11.91
C ARG A 251 -5.43 -9.36 -12.09
N GLU A 252 -5.48 -8.07 -12.42
CA GLU A 252 -6.72 -7.30 -12.54
C GLU A 252 -7.51 -7.68 -13.81
N ASP A 253 -6.91 -8.41 -14.74
CA ASP A 253 -7.60 -8.91 -15.94
C ASP A 253 -8.55 -10.09 -15.61
N LEU A 254 -8.43 -10.67 -14.41
CA LEU A 254 -9.30 -11.74 -13.88
C LEU A 254 -9.45 -12.95 -14.81
N ILE A 255 -8.38 -13.27 -15.53
CA ILE A 255 -8.33 -14.40 -16.46
C ILE A 255 -8.09 -15.70 -15.69
N THR A 256 -8.88 -16.74 -15.99
CA THR A 256 -8.77 -18.08 -15.38
C THR A 256 -8.32 -19.17 -16.35
N ILE A 257 -8.05 -18.82 -17.61
CA ILE A 257 -7.65 -19.74 -18.67
C ILE A 257 -6.32 -19.24 -19.25
N MET A 258 -5.40 -20.16 -19.53
CA MET A 258 -4.12 -19.85 -20.14
C MET A 258 -3.86 -20.86 -21.26
N SER A 259 -3.47 -20.38 -22.44
CA SER A 259 -3.01 -21.21 -23.54
C SER A 259 -1.55 -21.61 -23.32
N PRO A 260 -1.18 -22.88 -23.59
CA PRO A 260 0.22 -23.29 -23.66
C PRO A 260 0.98 -22.57 -24.78
#